data_AF-A0A8J7N8S2-F1
#
_entry.id   AF-A0A8J7N8S2-F1
#
_cell.length_a   1.000
_cell.length_b   1.000
_cell.length_c   1.000
_cell.angle_alpha   90.00
_cell.angle_beta   90.00
_cell.angle_gamma   90.00
#
_symmetry.space_group_name_H-M   'P 1'
#
loop_
_entity.id
_entity.type
_entity.pdbx_description
1 polymer ?
#
loop_
_entity_poly.entity_id
_entity_poly.type
_entity_poly.pdbx_seq_one_letter_code
_entity_poly.pdbx_strand_id
1 'polypeptide(L)'
;MYDFDELQLNRPLSATSDADPQDVLSAKSAFKRLGYYETPSYGLTPYPDQQLFDGVRAYQKDKGLAVDGYMLPAGETEQSVNKSLASDKMDRENDEDQGCAEPAIQPWQIPSLGLPRPRGYCPLPREKTNEADCERQAQDDERFCGSISGPRAAYRRQRCWASVQARYGHCKHTGQLGYPRLDTGEW
;
A
#
# COMPACT_ATOMS: atom_id res chain seq x y z
N MET A 1 -11.93 17.60 -9.59
CA MET A 1 -11.33 16.32 -9.17
C MET A 1 -11.69 16.18 -7.71
N TYR A 2 -12.53 15.21 -7.36
CA TYR A 2 -12.98 15.04 -5.97
C TYR A 2 -11.83 14.43 -5.17
N ASP A 3 -11.49 15.08 -4.06
CA ASP A 3 -10.48 14.60 -3.13
C ASP A 3 -11.17 13.58 -2.20
N PHE A 4 -10.84 12.30 -2.38
CA PHE A 4 -11.41 11.19 -1.59
C PHE A 4 -10.43 10.72 -0.50
N ASP A 5 -9.47 11.56 -0.12
CA ASP A 5 -8.49 11.24 0.93
C ASP A 5 -9.13 11.15 2.33
N GLU A 6 -10.25 11.85 2.56
CA GLU A 6 -11.00 11.84 3.81
C GLU A 6 -12.46 11.46 3.57
N LEU A 7 -13.00 10.57 4.41
CA LEU A 7 -14.41 10.22 4.40
C LEU A 7 -15.18 11.20 5.28
N GLN A 8 -16.06 11.98 4.67
CA GLN A 8 -16.99 12.87 5.37
C GLN A 8 -18.42 12.53 4.94
N LEU A 9 -19.21 11.97 5.85
CA LEU A 9 -20.61 11.63 5.57
C LEU A 9 -21.49 12.85 5.83
N ASN A 10 -22.39 13.13 4.90
CA ASN A 10 -23.43 14.13 5.05
C ASN A 10 -24.68 13.54 5.72
N ARG A 11 -24.92 12.23 5.55
CA ARG A 11 -26.07 11.51 6.07
C ARG A 11 -25.69 10.13 6.62
N PRO A 12 -26.54 9.53 7.48
CA PRO A 12 -26.38 8.14 7.88
C PRO A 12 -26.32 7.19 6.67
N LEU A 13 -25.26 6.41 6.58
CA LEU A 13 -25.07 5.38 5.57
C LEU A 13 -25.30 4.00 6.20
N SER A 14 -26.38 3.34 5.77
CA SER A 14 -26.76 2.00 6.20
C SER A 14 -27.60 1.32 5.13
N ALA A 15 -27.79 0.00 5.23
CA ALA A 15 -28.63 -0.75 4.29
C ALA A 15 -30.12 -0.35 4.33
N THR A 16 -30.53 0.40 5.34
CA THR A 16 -31.94 0.76 5.61
C THR A 16 -32.19 2.27 5.62
N SER A 17 -31.17 3.10 5.36
CA SER A 17 -31.30 4.56 5.32
C SER A 17 -31.21 5.10 3.90
N ASP A 18 -31.78 6.29 3.68
CA ASP A 18 -31.58 7.05 2.45
C ASP A 18 -30.13 7.52 2.36
N ALA A 19 -29.34 6.80 1.58
CA ALA A 19 -27.92 7.09 1.37
C ALA A 19 -27.76 8.28 0.42
N ASP A 20 -26.86 9.21 0.77
CA ASP A 20 -26.44 10.26 -0.16
C ASP A 20 -25.50 9.67 -1.24
N PRO A 21 -25.74 9.92 -2.54
CA PRO A 21 -24.88 9.45 -3.62
C PRO A 21 -23.37 9.76 -3.46
N GLN A 22 -23.03 10.92 -2.90
CA GLN A 22 -21.64 11.33 -2.67
C GLN A 22 -21.02 10.55 -1.51
N ASP A 23 -21.78 10.35 -0.44
CA ASP A 23 -21.37 9.54 0.71
C ASP A 23 -21.08 8.09 0.28
N VAL A 24 -21.92 7.53 -0.59
CA VAL A 24 -21.72 6.17 -1.15
C VAL A 24 -20.42 6.06 -1.93
N LEU A 25 -20.15 7.00 -2.85
CA LEU A 25 -18.93 6.97 -3.65
C LEU A 25 -17.67 7.14 -2.79
N SER A 26 -17.74 8.04 -1.81
CA SER A 26 -16.62 8.31 -0.89
C SER A 26 -16.36 7.09 0.00
N ALA A 27 -17.40 6.47 0.55
CA ALA A 27 -17.28 5.25 1.32
C ALA A 27 -16.72 4.10 0.48
N LYS A 28 -17.24 3.84 -0.72
CA LYS A 28 -16.72 2.79 -1.62
C LYS A 28 -15.24 3.01 -1.95
N SER A 29 -14.84 4.26 -2.19
CA SER A 29 -13.44 4.60 -2.48
C SER A 29 -12.55 4.37 -1.27
N ALA A 30 -12.98 4.80 -0.08
CA ALA A 30 -12.27 4.58 1.18
C ALA A 30 -12.13 3.08 1.50
N PHE A 31 -13.22 2.32 1.45
CA PHE A 31 -13.16 0.87 1.70
C PHE A 31 -12.39 0.12 0.62
N LYS A 32 -12.39 0.56 -0.64
CA LYS A 32 -11.52 0.00 -1.68
C LYS A 32 -10.05 0.20 -1.32
N ARG A 33 -9.67 1.42 -0.97
CA ARG A 33 -8.30 1.77 -0.54
C ARG A 33 -7.88 0.98 0.70
N LEU A 34 -8.80 0.76 1.62
CA LEU A 34 -8.60 -0.05 2.83
C LEU A 34 -8.80 -1.57 2.62
N GLY A 35 -9.11 -2.01 1.39
CA GLY A 35 -9.15 -3.44 1.01
C GLY A 35 -10.39 -4.19 1.51
N TYR A 36 -11.44 -3.46 1.85
CA TYR A 36 -12.74 -3.97 2.32
C TYR A 36 -13.83 -3.88 1.24
N TYR A 37 -13.49 -3.37 0.05
CA TYR A 37 -14.42 -3.28 -1.08
C TYR A 37 -13.69 -3.59 -2.39
N GLU A 38 -14.29 -4.40 -3.25
CA GLU A 38 -13.77 -4.69 -4.57
C GLU A 38 -14.61 -3.96 -5.62
N THR A 39 -13.97 -3.31 -6.59
CA THR A 39 -14.70 -2.62 -7.65
C THR A 39 -15.32 -3.64 -8.61
N PRO A 40 -16.65 -3.63 -8.82
CA PRO A 40 -17.29 -4.47 -9.82
C PRO A 40 -16.79 -4.17 -11.23
N SER A 41 -16.99 -5.10 -12.17
CA SER A 41 -16.55 -4.95 -13.57
C SER A 41 -17.15 -3.74 -14.29
N TYR A 42 -18.33 -3.28 -13.86
CA TYR A 42 -19.01 -2.09 -14.38
C TYR A 42 -18.57 -0.78 -13.70
N GLY A 43 -17.61 -0.82 -12.77
CA GLY A 43 -17.07 0.36 -12.09
C GLY A 43 -17.77 0.75 -10.78
N LEU A 44 -17.31 1.86 -10.19
CA LEU A 44 -17.92 2.43 -8.99
C LEU A 44 -19.19 3.19 -9.37
N THR A 45 -20.30 2.86 -8.71
CA THR A 45 -21.59 3.52 -8.89
C THR A 45 -21.99 4.27 -7.61
N PRO A 46 -22.81 5.34 -7.73
CA PRO A 46 -23.32 6.08 -6.58
C PRO A 46 -24.44 5.36 -5.81
N TYR A 47 -24.77 4.13 -6.21
CA TYR A 47 -25.83 3.36 -5.57
C TYR A 47 -25.25 2.50 -4.45
N PRO A 48 -25.84 2.49 -3.25
CA PRO A 48 -25.43 1.59 -2.19
C PRO A 48 -25.68 0.15 -2.63
N ASP A 49 -24.76 -0.75 -2.30
CA ASP A 49 -24.86 -2.17 -2.61
C ASP A 49 -24.50 -3.02 -1.39
N GLN A 50 -24.82 -4.31 -1.47
CA GLN A 50 -24.58 -5.24 -0.38
C GLN A 50 -23.08 -5.36 -0.05
N GLN A 51 -22.23 -5.31 -1.07
CA GLN A 51 -20.78 -5.43 -0.91
C GLN A 51 -20.19 -4.29 -0.08
N LEU A 52 -20.68 -3.05 -0.27
CA LEU A 52 -20.32 -1.91 0.57
C LEU A 52 -20.62 -2.21 2.04
N PHE A 53 -21.83 -2.66 2.37
CA PHE A 53 -22.22 -2.91 3.76
C PHE A 53 -21.53 -4.14 4.38
N ASP A 54 -21.21 -5.16 3.57
CA ASP A 54 -20.35 -6.26 3.98
C ASP A 54 -18.94 -5.76 4.33
N GLY A 55 -18.40 -4.85 3.51
CA GLY A 55 -17.13 -4.16 3.75
C GLY A 55 -17.14 -3.35 5.05
N VAL A 56 -18.20 -2.59 5.32
CA VAL A 56 -18.38 -1.84 6.57
C VAL A 56 -18.32 -2.77 7.77
N ARG A 57 -19.10 -3.86 7.77
CA ARG A 57 -19.12 -4.83 8.88
C ARG A 57 -17.78 -5.53 9.06
N ALA A 58 -17.11 -5.89 7.96
CA ALA A 58 -15.78 -6.49 8.01
C ALA A 58 -14.75 -5.54 8.63
N TYR A 59 -14.79 -4.26 8.26
CA TYR A 59 -13.94 -3.22 8.84
C TYR A 59 -14.22 -3.00 10.33
N GLN A 60 -15.49 -2.85 10.70
CA GLN A 60 -15.90 -2.69 12.10
C GLN A 60 -15.40 -3.86 12.96
N LYS A 61 -15.52 -5.08 12.44
CA LYS A 61 -15.01 -6.29 13.10
C LYS A 61 -13.48 -6.27 13.24
N ASP A 62 -12.74 -5.90 12.20
CA ASP A 62 -11.27 -5.80 12.23
C ASP A 62 -10.77 -4.74 13.24
N LYS A 63 -11.53 -3.64 13.39
CA LYS A 63 -11.18 -2.53 14.29
C LYS A 63 -11.78 -2.63 15.69
N GLY A 64 -12.55 -3.67 15.97
CA GLY A 64 -13.19 -3.87 17.27
C GLY A 64 -14.30 -2.85 17.59
N LEU A 65 -14.95 -2.33 16.56
CA LEU A 65 -16.09 -1.41 16.67
C LEU A 65 -17.41 -2.19 16.78
N ALA A 66 -18.52 -1.48 17.02
CA ALA A 66 -19.85 -2.06 16.90
C ALA A 66 -20.09 -2.58 15.47
N VAL A 67 -20.38 -3.88 15.30
CA VAL A 67 -20.58 -4.53 14.00
C VAL A 67 -22.05 -4.42 13.59
N ASP A 68 -22.54 -3.20 13.42
CA ASP A 68 -23.91 -2.89 13.06
C ASP A 68 -24.08 -2.60 11.55
N GLY A 69 -22.98 -2.35 10.83
CA GLY A 69 -23.02 -1.93 9.43
C GLY A 69 -23.52 -0.50 9.24
N TYR A 70 -23.57 0.31 10.30
CA TYR A 70 -23.96 1.72 10.25
C TYR A 70 -22.72 2.63 10.23
N MET A 71 -22.84 3.69 9.45
CA MET A 71 -21.90 4.80 9.51
C MET A 71 -22.70 6.08 9.68
N LEU A 72 -22.43 6.78 10.77
CA LEU A 72 -23.04 8.07 11.08
C LEU A 72 -22.07 9.20 10.75
N PRO A 73 -22.56 10.36 10.29
CA PRO A 73 -21.76 11.58 10.20
C PRO A 73 -21.03 11.87 11.50
N ALA A 74 -19.71 12.07 11.44
CA ALA A 74 -18.83 12.24 12.60
C ALA A 74 -18.92 11.10 13.63
N GLY A 75 -19.42 9.92 13.24
CA GLY A 75 -19.59 8.75 14.09
C GLY A 75 -18.31 7.94 14.27
N GLU A 76 -18.39 6.90 15.10
CA GLU A 76 -17.26 6.02 15.41
C GLU A 76 -16.63 5.39 14.15
N THR A 77 -17.45 4.83 13.26
CA THR A 77 -16.96 4.18 12.03
C THR A 77 -16.29 5.17 11.09
N GLU A 78 -16.85 6.36 10.89
CA GLU A 78 -16.27 7.41 10.02
C GLU A 78 -14.89 7.85 10.55
N GLN A 79 -14.81 8.21 11.83
CA GLN A 79 -13.57 8.65 12.46
C GLN A 79 -12.49 7.55 12.41
N SER A 80 -12.88 6.30 12.65
CA SER A 80 -11.96 5.16 12.55
C SER A 80 -11.45 5.00 11.13
N VAL A 81 -12.32 5.08 10.12
CA VAL A 81 -11.93 5.00 8.71
C VAL A 81 -10.94 6.10 8.36
N ASN A 82 -11.19 7.34 8.77
CA ASN A 82 -10.27 8.46 8.51
C ASN A 82 -8.89 8.26 9.16
N LYS A 83 -8.85 7.71 10.38
CA LYS A 83 -7.58 7.32 11.02
C LYS A 83 -6.85 6.26 10.20
N SER A 84 -7.56 5.24 9.72
CA SER A 84 -6.97 4.21 8.85
C SER A 84 -6.47 4.80 7.53
N LEU A 85 -7.20 5.73 6.92
CA LEU A 85 -6.81 6.39 5.67
C LEU A 85 -5.57 7.27 5.87
N ALA A 86 -5.49 7.99 6.98
CA ALA A 86 -4.32 8.79 7.34
C ALA A 86 -3.09 7.91 7.57
N SER A 87 -3.20 6.80 8.31
CA SER A 87 -2.10 5.86 8.47
C SER A 87 -1.66 5.25 7.15
N ASP A 88 -2.61 4.86 6.30
CA ASP A 88 -2.34 4.31 4.97
C ASP A 88 -1.74 5.37 4.01
N LYS A 89 -2.00 6.66 4.22
CA LYS A 89 -1.30 7.76 3.54
C LYS A 89 0.13 7.90 4.05
N MET A 90 0.35 7.94 5.36
CA MET A 90 1.68 8.01 5.97
C MET A 90 2.54 6.80 5.57
N ASP A 91 1.98 5.60 5.53
CA ASP A 91 2.69 4.40 5.08
C ASP A 91 3.11 4.53 3.61
N ARG A 92 2.23 5.07 2.73
CA ARG A 92 2.61 5.34 1.33
C ARG A 92 3.66 6.42 1.19
N GLU A 93 3.55 7.53 1.92
CA GLU A 93 4.55 8.61 1.88
C GLU A 93 5.91 8.10 2.40
N ASN A 94 5.90 7.25 3.43
CA ASN A 94 7.10 6.58 3.92
C ASN A 94 7.65 5.53 2.93
N ASP A 95 6.79 4.84 2.18
CA ASP A 95 7.18 3.88 1.14
C ASP A 95 7.68 4.58 -0.13
N GLU A 96 7.15 5.76 -0.48
CA GLU A 96 7.62 6.62 -1.59
C GLU A 96 9.06 7.12 -1.37
N ASP A 97 9.50 7.26 -0.12
CA ASP A 97 10.90 7.61 0.24
C ASP A 97 11.78 6.36 0.54
N GLN A 98 11.19 5.16 0.58
CA GLN A 98 11.90 3.89 0.84
C GLN A 98 12.09 3.00 -0.41
N GLY A 99 11.63 3.46 -1.58
CA GLY A 99 11.81 2.81 -2.86
C GLY A 99 13.04 3.25 -3.66
N CYS A 100 14.24 3.21 -3.07
CA CYS A 100 15.55 3.27 -3.77
C CYS A 100 15.60 4.04 -5.12
N ALA A 101 15.57 5.37 -5.08
CA ALA A 101 16.04 6.34 -6.09
C ALA A 101 15.96 7.74 -5.42
N GLU A 102 16.96 8.62 -5.28
CA GLU A 102 18.32 8.85 -5.74
C GLU A 102 19.08 9.59 -4.61
N PRO A 103 20.42 9.69 -4.61
CA PRO A 103 21.12 10.51 -3.61
C PRO A 103 20.86 12.00 -3.86
N ALA A 104 20.26 12.70 -2.88
CA ALA A 104 20.19 14.17 -2.91
C ALA A 104 21.52 14.86 -2.54
N ILE A 105 22.54 14.12 -2.12
CA ILE A 105 23.86 14.67 -1.77
C ILE A 105 24.95 13.89 -2.50
N GLN A 106 25.76 14.59 -3.28
CA GLN A 106 26.85 13.94 -3.99
C GLN A 106 27.94 13.48 -2.98
N PRO A 107 28.53 12.28 -3.12
CA PRO A 107 29.41 11.66 -2.11
C PRO A 107 30.66 12.47 -1.71
N TRP A 108 31.01 13.53 -2.42
CA TRP A 108 32.14 14.41 -2.11
C TRP A 108 31.78 15.57 -1.15
N GLN A 109 30.53 15.70 -0.72
CA GLN A 109 30.07 16.82 0.12
C GLN A 109 29.99 16.52 1.63
N ILE A 110 30.39 15.33 2.11
CA ILE A 110 30.36 14.99 3.54
C ILE A 110 31.77 14.67 4.05
N PRO A 111 32.45 15.60 4.75
CA PRO A 111 33.73 15.32 5.39
C PRO A 111 33.52 14.49 6.67
N SER A 112 34.09 13.29 6.69
CA SER A 112 34.84 12.68 7.82
C SER A 112 34.27 12.68 9.26
N LEU A 113 32.96 12.80 9.49
CA LEU A 113 32.42 12.91 10.85
C LEU A 113 32.20 11.61 11.65
N GLY A 114 32.70 10.45 11.21
CA GLY A 114 32.80 9.26 12.09
C GLY A 114 31.50 8.81 12.79
N LEU A 115 30.33 9.18 12.27
CA LEU A 115 29.04 8.85 12.87
C LEU A 115 28.65 7.39 12.58
N PRO A 116 27.97 6.70 13.52
CA PRO A 116 27.49 5.35 13.30
C PRO A 116 26.54 5.31 12.11
N ARG A 117 26.81 4.38 11.18
CA ARG A 117 26.02 4.17 9.97
C ARG A 117 24.56 3.85 10.32
N PRO A 118 23.56 4.55 9.74
CA PRO A 118 22.17 4.14 9.90
C PRO A 118 21.97 2.72 9.35
N ARG A 119 21.20 1.90 10.07
CA ARG A 119 20.72 0.60 9.56
C ARG A 119 19.84 0.88 8.34
N GLY A 120 20.27 0.42 7.16
CA GLY A 120 19.57 0.68 5.90
C GLY A 120 20.46 1.07 4.72
N TYR A 121 21.78 0.86 4.79
CA TYR A 121 22.66 1.07 3.63
C TYR A 121 22.26 0.14 2.47
N CYS A 122 21.71 0.72 1.41
CA CYS A 122 21.63 0.06 0.11
C CYS A 122 23.06 -0.06 -0.46
N PRO A 123 23.51 -1.26 -0.85
CA PRO A 123 24.79 -1.41 -1.51
C PRO A 123 24.75 -0.68 -2.86
N LEU A 124 25.78 0.10 -3.18
CA LEU A 124 25.92 0.72 -4.50
C LEU A 124 25.81 -0.36 -5.60
N PRO A 125 25.21 -0.06 -6.78
CA PRO A 125 25.24 -0.99 -7.91
C PRO A 125 26.69 -1.35 -8.22
N ARG A 126 27.03 -2.63 -8.01
CA ARG A 126 28.34 -3.15 -8.40
C ARG A 126 28.38 -3.27 -9.91
N GLU A 127 29.51 -2.88 -10.51
CA GLU A 127 29.79 -3.09 -11.93
C GLU A 127 29.54 -4.55 -12.32
N LYS A 128 29.06 -4.75 -13.56
CA LYS A 128 28.80 -6.04 -14.24
C LYS A 128 28.83 -7.25 -13.32
N THR A 129 27.65 -7.63 -12.87
CA THR A 129 27.47 -8.80 -12.02
C THR A 129 27.53 -10.09 -12.83
N ASN A 130 28.17 -11.11 -12.27
CA ASN A 130 28.16 -12.45 -12.84
C ASN A 130 26.87 -13.18 -12.42
N GLU A 131 26.59 -14.33 -13.03
CA GLU A 131 25.37 -15.11 -12.76
C GLU A 131 25.19 -15.45 -11.27
N ALA A 132 26.29 -15.70 -10.54
CA ALA A 132 26.25 -15.99 -9.11
C ALA A 132 25.81 -14.78 -8.25
N ASP A 133 26.09 -13.56 -8.70
CA ASP A 133 25.62 -12.35 -8.05
C ASP A 133 24.11 -12.12 -8.31
N CYS A 134 23.62 -12.43 -9.50
CA CYS A 134 22.18 -12.45 -9.79
C CYS A 134 21.43 -13.47 -8.93
N GLU A 135 21.99 -14.68 -8.76
CA GLU A 135 21.42 -15.72 -7.90
C GLU A 135 21.41 -15.32 -6.43
N ARG A 136 22.50 -14.71 -5.94
CA ARG A 136 22.57 -14.19 -4.57
C ARG A 136 21.51 -13.12 -4.33
N GLN A 137 21.34 -12.20 -5.28
CA GLN A 137 20.30 -11.18 -5.19
C GLN A 137 18.90 -11.81 -5.15
N ALA A 138 18.63 -12.79 -6.01
CA ALA A 138 17.35 -13.49 -5.98
C ALA A 138 17.10 -14.12 -4.60
N GLN A 139 18.07 -14.83 -4.03
CA GLN A 139 17.93 -15.44 -2.70
C GLN A 139 17.69 -14.42 -1.57
N ASP A 140 18.33 -13.25 -1.65
CA ASP A 140 18.12 -12.17 -0.68
C ASP A 140 16.72 -11.57 -0.82
N ASP A 141 16.26 -11.36 -2.05
CA ASP A 141 14.91 -10.90 -2.35
C ASP A 141 13.85 -11.90 -1.89
N GLU A 142 14.04 -13.20 -2.13
CA GLU A 142 13.16 -14.28 -1.67
C GLU A 142 13.07 -14.30 -0.13
N ARG A 143 14.20 -14.15 0.56
CA ARG A 143 14.24 -14.03 2.03
C ARG A 143 13.48 -12.81 2.53
N PHE A 144 13.66 -11.67 1.88
CA PHE A 144 12.91 -10.45 2.19
C PHE A 144 11.41 -10.66 1.99
N CYS A 145 10.99 -11.19 0.84
CA CYS A 145 9.59 -11.50 0.58
C CYS A 145 9.02 -12.46 1.64
N GLY A 146 9.78 -13.46 2.09
CA GLY A 146 9.36 -14.36 3.17
C GLY A 146 9.16 -13.65 4.52
N SER A 147 9.92 -12.59 4.79
CA SER A 147 9.88 -11.82 6.05
C SER A 147 8.72 -10.83 6.15
N ILE A 148 8.01 -10.55 5.05
CA ILE A 148 6.88 -9.61 5.04
C ILE A 148 5.77 -10.12 5.97
N SER A 149 5.43 -9.29 6.96
CA SER A 149 4.40 -9.55 7.96
C SER A 149 3.43 -8.36 8.08
N GLY A 150 2.42 -8.47 8.93
CA GLY A 150 1.42 -7.43 9.16
C GLY A 150 0.16 -7.50 8.27
N PRO A 151 -0.68 -6.45 8.30
CA PRO A 151 -1.91 -6.40 7.50
C PRO A 151 -1.61 -6.60 6.01
N ARG A 152 -2.44 -7.41 5.33
CA ARG A 152 -2.28 -7.74 3.90
C ARG A 152 -0.94 -8.40 3.53
N ALA A 153 -0.25 -9.03 4.48
CA ALA A 153 1.02 -9.72 4.21
C ALA A 153 0.91 -10.77 3.09
N ALA A 154 -0.21 -11.49 2.94
CA ALA A 154 -0.38 -12.43 1.84
C ALA A 154 -0.28 -11.76 0.45
N TYR A 155 -0.99 -10.66 0.25
CA TYR A 155 -0.98 -9.89 -0.99
C TYR A 155 0.40 -9.25 -1.26
N ARG A 156 0.99 -8.62 -0.24
CA ARG A 156 2.32 -8.00 -0.36
C ARG A 156 3.40 -9.04 -0.68
N ARG A 157 3.34 -10.22 -0.05
CA ARG A 157 4.22 -11.35 -0.36
C ARG A 157 4.06 -11.79 -1.81
N GLN A 158 2.85 -12.04 -2.27
CA GLN A 158 2.60 -12.49 -3.64
C GLN A 158 3.20 -11.52 -4.68
N ARG A 159 3.01 -10.21 -4.51
CA ARG A 159 3.59 -9.18 -5.39
C ARG A 159 5.11 -9.10 -5.29
N CYS A 160 5.65 -9.20 -4.08
CA CYS A 160 7.09 -9.27 -3.85
C CYS A 160 7.70 -10.45 -4.61
N TRP A 161 7.17 -11.67 -4.44
CA TRP A 161 7.64 -12.88 -5.12
C TRP A 161 7.58 -12.78 -6.65
N ALA A 162 6.50 -12.22 -7.21
CA ALA A 162 6.39 -11.99 -8.65
C ALA A 162 7.50 -11.06 -9.18
N SER A 163 7.87 -10.05 -8.39
CA SER A 163 8.91 -9.10 -8.76
C SER A 163 10.33 -9.69 -8.68
N VAL A 164 10.58 -10.70 -7.82
CA VAL A 164 11.89 -11.38 -7.74
C VAL A 164 12.25 -12.05 -9.06
N GLN A 165 11.32 -12.80 -9.64
CA GLN A 165 11.50 -13.50 -10.91
C GLN A 165 11.83 -12.53 -12.05
N ALA A 166 11.12 -11.40 -12.11
CA ALA A 166 11.35 -10.36 -13.12
C ALA A 166 12.75 -9.74 -13.01
N ARG A 167 13.22 -9.47 -11.79
CA ARG A 167 14.56 -8.91 -11.53
C ARG A 167 15.67 -9.90 -11.82
N TYR A 168 15.49 -11.15 -11.43
CA TYR A 168 16.45 -12.20 -11.73
C TYR A 168 16.61 -12.39 -13.24
N GLY A 169 15.50 -12.44 -13.98
CA GLY A 169 15.51 -12.48 -15.44
C GLY A 169 16.22 -11.27 -16.03
N HIS A 170 15.89 -10.05 -15.57
CA HIS A 170 16.57 -8.83 -16.01
C HIS A 170 18.08 -8.89 -15.76
N CYS A 171 18.51 -9.29 -14.56
CA CYS A 171 19.91 -9.40 -14.18
C CYS A 171 20.66 -10.40 -15.07
N LYS A 172 20.08 -11.56 -15.38
CA LYS A 172 20.68 -12.51 -16.33
C LYS A 172 20.85 -11.94 -17.73
N HIS A 173 19.92 -11.09 -18.17
CA HIS A 173 19.96 -10.52 -19.52
C HIS A 173 20.90 -9.32 -19.63
N THR A 174 20.97 -8.45 -18.62
CA THR A 174 21.73 -7.18 -18.70
C THR A 174 23.05 -7.22 -17.91
N GLY A 175 23.23 -8.20 -17.02
CA GLY A 175 24.34 -8.23 -16.07
C GLY A 175 24.25 -7.15 -15.00
N GLN A 176 23.07 -6.51 -14.85
CA GLN A 176 22.81 -5.45 -13.89
C GLN A 176 21.84 -5.92 -12.81
N LEU A 177 22.21 -5.72 -11.55
CA LEU A 177 21.29 -5.92 -10.43
C LEU A 177 20.15 -4.90 -10.55
N GLY A 178 18.93 -5.37 -10.77
CA GLY A 178 17.74 -4.54 -10.72
C GLY A 178 17.22 -4.50 -9.29
N TYR A 179 16.80 -3.35 -8.76
CA TYR A 179 16.13 -3.28 -7.46
C TYR A 179 14.64 -3.56 -7.59
N PRO A 180 13.97 -4.03 -6.52
CA PRO A 180 12.51 -4.04 -6.47
C PRO A 180 11.97 -2.63 -6.67
N ARG A 181 11.49 -2.31 -7.87
CA ARG A 181 10.48 -1.28 -8.03
C ARG A 181 9.17 -1.90 -7.54
N LEU A 182 8.83 -1.67 -6.28
CA LEU A 182 7.47 -1.88 -5.79
C LEU A 182 6.63 -0.74 -6.35
N ASP A 183 6.34 -0.79 -7.65
CA ASP A 183 5.51 0.22 -8.30
C ASP A 183 4.08 0.10 -7.76
N THR A 184 3.76 1.02 -6.84
CA THR A 184 2.42 1.32 -6.37
C THR A 184 1.71 2.22 -7.38
N GLY A 185 1.33 1.64 -8.51
CA GLY A 185 0.23 2.15 -9.31
C GLY A 185 0.59 2.59 -10.71
N GLU A 186 0.49 1.64 -11.64
CA GLU A 186 -0.02 1.86 -13.00
C GLU A 186 -0.21 0.49 -13.66
N TRP A 187 -1.40 -0.11 -13.52
CA TRP A 187 -1.96 -1.15 -14.42
C TRP A 187 -3.49 -1.13 -14.33
#